data_AF-A0A8S0FJG1-F1
#
_entry.id   AF-A0A8S0FJG1-F1
#
_cell.length_a   1.000
_cell.length_b   1.000
_cell.length_c   1.000
_cell.angle_alpha   90.00
_cell.angle_beta   90.00
_cell.angle_gamma   90.00
#
_symmetry.space_group_name_H-M   'P 1'
#
loop_
_entity.id
_entity.type
_entity.pdbx_description
1 polymer ?
#
loop_
_entity_poly.entity_id
_entity_poly.type
_entity_poly.pdbx_seq_one_letter_code
_entity_poly.pdbx_strand_id
1 'polypeptide(L)'
;MDLLDQRPFDQTDFDILKSYEAVVDGLAMLIGSHCEIVLHSLQDLKCSAIRIANGEHTGRKIGSPITDLALRMLHDMTGADSSVSKCYFTRAKSGVLMKSLTIAIRNREQRVIGLLCINMNLDVPFSQIMSTFVPPETPDVGSSVNFASSVEDLVTQTLELESPSKK
;
A
#
# COMPACT_ATOMS: atom_id res chain seq x y z
N MET A 1 -1.53 5.32 -29.99
CA MET A 1 -2.50 5.56 -28.91
C MET A 1 -1.66 5.72 -27.66
N ASP A 2 -1.40 6.96 -27.25
CA ASP A 2 -0.51 7.26 -26.13
C ASP A 2 -1.18 6.78 -24.84
N LEU A 3 -0.66 5.70 -24.27
CA LEU A 3 -1.18 5.06 -23.04
C LEU A 3 -1.00 5.94 -21.81
N LEU A 4 -0.13 6.93 -21.91
CA LEU A 4 0.25 7.84 -20.85
C LEU A 4 0.28 9.24 -21.41
N ASP A 5 -0.35 10.15 -20.68
CA ASP A 5 -0.06 11.56 -20.83
C ASP A 5 1.45 11.76 -20.65
N GLN A 6 2.14 12.23 -21.68
CA GLN A 6 3.61 12.38 -21.69
C GLN A 6 4.08 13.69 -21.05
N ARG A 7 3.18 14.51 -20.51
CA ARG A 7 3.57 15.73 -19.79
C ARG A 7 4.54 15.40 -18.65
N PRO A 8 5.66 16.12 -18.51
CA PRO A 8 6.56 15.93 -17.38
C PRO A 8 5.81 16.06 -16.06
N PHE A 9 6.25 15.30 -15.05
CA PHE A 9 5.70 15.44 -13.70
C PHE A 9 6.16 16.77 -13.11
N ASP A 10 5.27 17.40 -12.35
CA ASP A 10 5.61 18.59 -11.55
C ASP A 10 5.99 18.21 -10.11
N GLN A 11 6.37 19.20 -9.30
CA GLN A 11 6.75 18.95 -7.89
C GLN A 11 5.60 18.34 -7.08
N THR A 12 4.35 18.72 -7.37
CA THR A 12 3.17 18.19 -6.66
C THR A 12 2.99 16.71 -6.94
N ASP A 13 3.23 16.26 -8.17
CA ASP A 13 3.19 14.84 -8.53
C ASP A 13 4.21 14.03 -7.70
N PHE A 14 5.44 14.54 -7.55
CA PHE A 14 6.47 13.91 -6.73
C PHE A 14 6.11 13.91 -5.24
N ASP A 15 5.57 15.00 -4.73
CA ASP A 15 5.16 15.10 -3.32
C ASP A 15 4.03 14.10 -2.99
N ILE A 16 3.08 13.93 -3.92
CA ILE A 16 2.03 12.91 -3.80
C ILE A 16 2.65 11.52 -3.75
N LEU A 17 3.51 11.15 -4.70
CA LEU A 17 4.15 9.82 -4.70
C LEU A 17 4.98 9.58 -3.44
N LYS A 18 5.74 10.59 -3.00
CA LYS A 18 6.54 10.52 -1.77
C LYS A 18 5.67 10.25 -0.53
N SER A 19 4.46 10.80 -0.48
CA SER A 19 3.53 10.53 0.63
C SER A 19 3.12 9.06 0.76
N TYR A 20 3.20 8.28 -0.33
CA TYR A 20 2.93 6.84 -0.33
C TYR A 20 4.11 5.99 0.15
N GLU A 21 5.32 6.52 0.29
CA GLU A 21 6.46 5.75 0.78
C GLU A 21 6.20 5.20 2.20
N ALA A 22 5.63 6.04 3.08
CA ALA A 22 5.22 5.62 4.42
C ALA A 22 4.08 4.60 4.40
N VAL A 23 3.20 4.65 3.39
CA VAL A 23 2.13 3.65 3.21
C VAL A 23 2.72 2.29 2.83
N VAL A 24 3.71 2.26 1.95
CA VAL A 24 4.45 1.04 1.59
C VAL A 24 5.05 0.39 2.84
N ASP A 25 5.73 1.19 3.65
CA ASP A 25 6.40 0.70 4.86
C ASP A 25 5.40 0.25 5.93
N GLY A 26 4.38 1.07 6.22
CA GLY A 26 3.39 0.78 7.25
C GLY A 26 2.56 -0.47 6.95
N LEU A 27 2.13 -0.65 5.69
CA LEU A 27 1.39 -1.84 5.29
C LEU A 27 2.26 -3.10 5.35
N ALA A 28 3.53 -3.01 4.96
CA ALA A 28 4.46 -4.13 5.03
C ALA A 28 4.78 -4.51 6.49
N MET A 29 4.94 -3.52 7.38
CA MET A 29 5.11 -3.76 8.81
C MET A 29 3.87 -4.42 9.43
N LEU A 30 2.67 -3.98 9.05
CA LEU A 30 1.42 -4.52 9.57
C LEU A 30 1.15 -5.95 9.11
N ILE A 31 1.30 -6.23 7.81
CA ILE A 31 0.96 -7.54 7.23
C ILE A 31 2.10 -8.54 7.41
N GLY A 32 3.34 -8.05 7.48
CA GLY A 32 4.55 -8.84 7.63
C GLY A 32 5.18 -9.24 6.30
N SER A 33 6.21 -10.08 6.39
CA SER A 33 7.09 -10.44 5.29
C SER A 33 6.42 -11.18 4.14
N HIS A 34 5.17 -11.63 4.27
CA HIS A 34 4.45 -12.37 3.22
C HIS A 34 3.71 -11.47 2.21
N CYS A 35 3.78 -10.16 2.40
CA CYS A 35 3.17 -9.16 1.53
C CYS A 35 4.25 -8.30 0.87
N GLU A 36 4.42 -8.42 -0.44
CA GLU A 36 5.24 -7.51 -1.22
C GLU A 36 4.41 -6.28 -1.60
N ILE A 37 4.96 -5.09 -1.33
CA ILE A 37 4.33 -3.82 -1.68
C ILE A 37 5.28 -3.02 -2.55
N VAL A 38 4.80 -2.60 -3.72
CA VAL A 38 5.59 -1.88 -4.73
C VAL A 38 4.89 -0.60 -5.11
N LEU A 39 5.57 0.52 -4.89
CA LEU A 39 5.17 1.83 -5.39
C LEU A 39 5.90 2.10 -6.71
N HIS A 40 5.12 2.36 -7.75
CA HIS A 40 5.59 2.73 -9.08
C HIS A 40 5.33 4.22 -9.35
N SER A 41 6.35 4.92 -9.87
CA SER A 41 6.20 6.18 -10.61
C SER A 41 5.99 5.87 -12.10
N LEU A 42 5.05 6.57 -12.74
CA LEU A 42 4.82 6.44 -14.18
C LEU A 42 5.64 7.43 -15.02
N GLN A 43 6.53 8.20 -14.39
CA GLN A 43 7.42 9.13 -15.11
C GLN A 43 8.41 8.40 -16.04
N ASP A 44 9.00 7.30 -15.57
CA ASP A 44 9.86 6.42 -16.37
C ASP A 44 9.46 4.96 -16.14
N LEU A 45 8.78 4.36 -17.11
CA LEU A 45 8.31 2.98 -17.04
C LEU A 45 9.44 1.95 -16.92
N LYS A 46 10.64 2.27 -17.40
CA LYS A 46 11.81 1.38 -17.31
C LYS A 46 12.39 1.34 -15.90
N CYS A 47 12.26 2.44 -15.16
CA CYS A 47 12.75 2.61 -13.80
C CYS A 47 11.61 2.92 -12.80
N SER A 48 10.43 2.33 -13.04
CA SER A 48 9.20 2.76 -12.38
C SER A 48 9.15 2.49 -10.88
N ALA A 49 9.73 1.38 -10.38
CA ALA A 49 9.62 1.03 -8.97
C ALA A 49 10.48 1.95 -8.10
N ILE A 50 9.85 2.85 -7.34
CA ILE A 50 10.53 3.89 -6.55
C ILE A 50 10.62 3.54 -5.05
N ARG A 51 9.69 2.73 -4.53
CA ARG A 51 9.74 2.18 -3.16
C ARG A 51 9.21 0.75 -3.17
N ILE A 52 9.89 -0.14 -2.46
CA ILE A 52 9.54 -1.56 -2.36
C ILE A 52 9.71 -2.02 -0.93
N ALA A 53 8.73 -2.77 -0.43
CA ALA A 53 8.84 -3.59 0.77
C ALA A 53 8.65 -5.06 0.40
N ASN A 54 9.48 -5.93 0.99
CA ASN A 54 9.49 -7.38 0.78
C ASN A 54 9.60 -7.80 -0.71
N GLY A 55 10.45 -7.11 -1.50
CA GLY A 55 10.62 -7.33 -2.95
C GLY A 55 11.27 -8.66 -3.35
N GLU A 56 11.79 -9.41 -2.39
CA GLU A 56 12.44 -10.71 -2.59
C GLU A 56 11.52 -11.77 -3.21
N HIS A 57 10.19 -11.66 -3.00
CA HIS A 57 9.22 -12.61 -3.51
C HIS A 57 9.13 -12.61 -5.04
N THR A 58 9.24 -11.44 -5.65
CA THR A 58 9.29 -11.29 -7.12
C THR A 58 10.70 -11.04 -7.65
N GLY A 59 11.69 -10.83 -6.76
CA GLY A 59 13.05 -10.43 -7.09
C GLY A 59 13.18 -8.97 -7.52
N ARG A 60 12.14 -8.15 -7.28
CA ARG A 60 12.15 -6.73 -7.62
C ARG A 60 13.06 -5.93 -6.69
N LYS A 61 13.67 -4.90 -7.26
CA LYS A 61 14.48 -3.88 -6.58
C LYS A 61 14.06 -2.50 -7.04
N ILE A 62 14.42 -1.47 -6.28
CA ILE A 62 14.24 -0.07 -6.72
C ILE A 62 14.84 0.10 -8.12
N GLY A 63 14.12 0.77 -9.01
CA GLY A 63 14.44 0.89 -10.43
C GLY A 63 13.97 -0.27 -11.31
N SER A 64 13.25 -1.26 -10.76
CA SER A 64 12.65 -2.31 -11.60
C SER A 64 11.58 -1.74 -12.55
N PRO A 65 11.47 -2.28 -13.77
CA PRO A 65 10.47 -1.82 -14.73
C PRO A 65 9.06 -2.21 -14.31
N ILE A 66 8.09 -1.46 -14.85
CA ILE A 66 6.67 -1.83 -14.76
C ILE A 66 6.44 -3.12 -15.59
N THR A 67 5.43 -3.92 -15.21
CA THR A 67 5.08 -5.12 -15.97
C THR A 67 4.00 -4.84 -17.01
N ASP A 68 3.96 -5.66 -18.06
CA ASP A 68 2.90 -5.59 -19.08
C ASP A 68 1.50 -5.72 -18.48
N LEU A 69 1.35 -6.50 -17.40
CA LEU A 69 0.08 -6.63 -16.68
C LEU A 69 -0.33 -5.32 -16.00
N ALA A 70 0.61 -4.65 -15.32
CA ALA A 70 0.35 -3.36 -14.70
C ALA A 70 0.05 -2.28 -15.76
N LEU A 71 0.68 -2.33 -16.94
CA LEU A 71 0.35 -1.45 -18.07
C LEU A 71 -1.06 -1.67 -18.61
N ARG A 72 -1.51 -2.94 -18.73
CA ARG A 72 -2.89 -3.24 -19.10
C ARG A 72 -3.89 -2.74 -18.05
N MET A 73 -3.59 -2.93 -16.78
CA MET A 73 -4.44 -2.42 -15.68
C MET A 73 -4.52 -0.90 -15.67
N LEU A 74 -3.40 -0.22 -15.93
CA LEU A 74 -3.36 1.22 -16.08
C LEU A 74 -4.26 1.69 -17.23
N HIS A 75 -4.22 1.03 -18.39
CA HIS A 75 -5.12 1.34 -19.50
C HIS A 75 -6.59 1.25 -19.08
N ASP A 76 -6.98 0.16 -18.40
CA ASP A 76 -8.35 -0.04 -17.96
C ASP A 76 -8.78 0.97 -16.89
N MET A 77 -7.88 1.36 -15.99
CA MET A 77 -8.12 2.37 -14.95
C MET A 77 -8.18 3.79 -15.50
N THR A 78 -7.48 4.09 -16.60
CA THR A 78 -7.49 5.44 -17.18
C THR A 78 -8.86 5.77 -17.78
N GLY A 79 -9.60 4.75 -18.25
CA GLY A 79 -10.96 4.91 -18.76
C GLY A 79 -12.08 4.70 -17.73
N ALA A 80 -11.76 4.43 -16.47
CA ALA A 80 -12.73 4.12 -15.43
C ALA A 80 -12.63 5.08 -14.23
N ASP A 81 -13.77 5.34 -13.58
CA ASP A 81 -13.81 6.13 -12.34
C ASP A 81 -13.22 5.40 -11.13
N SER A 82 -12.92 4.10 -11.27
CA SER A 82 -12.29 3.32 -10.21
C SER A 82 -10.77 3.53 -10.22
N SER A 83 -10.21 3.80 -9.05
CA SER A 83 -8.76 3.82 -8.83
C SER A 83 -8.22 2.47 -8.33
N VAL A 84 -9.05 1.44 -8.21
CA VAL A 84 -8.65 0.13 -7.65
C VAL A 84 -9.03 -0.99 -8.61
N SER A 85 -8.08 -1.91 -8.85
CA SER A 85 -8.35 -3.11 -9.63
C SER A 85 -9.21 -4.09 -8.83
N LYS A 86 -9.93 -4.98 -9.54
CA LYS A 86 -10.33 -6.25 -8.90
C LYS A 86 -9.09 -7.00 -8.43
N CYS A 87 -9.22 -7.81 -7.37
CA CYS A 87 -8.15 -8.74 -7.01
C CYS A 87 -7.91 -9.73 -8.15
N TYR A 88 -6.64 -10.07 -8.39
CA TYR A 88 -6.24 -11.03 -9.42
C TYR A 88 -5.12 -11.92 -8.89
N PHE A 89 -4.88 -13.02 -9.58
CA PHE A 89 -3.80 -13.94 -9.24
C PHE A 89 -2.70 -13.85 -10.29
N THR A 90 -1.45 -13.86 -9.82
CA THR A 90 -0.27 -13.89 -10.70
C THR A 90 0.71 -14.96 -10.25
N ARG A 91 1.67 -15.28 -11.11
CA ARG A 91 2.85 -16.04 -10.71
C ARG A 91 4.09 -15.17 -10.87
N ALA A 92 4.90 -15.11 -9.82
CA ALA A 92 6.22 -14.50 -9.90
C ALA A 92 7.13 -15.30 -10.86
N LYS A 93 8.28 -14.73 -11.26
CA LYS A 93 9.27 -15.44 -12.10
C LYS A 93 9.78 -16.73 -11.45
N SER A 94 9.79 -16.77 -10.11
CA SER A 94 10.12 -17.94 -9.30
C SER A 94 9.04 -19.04 -9.32
N GLY A 95 7.86 -18.78 -9.90
CA GLY A 95 6.71 -19.67 -9.90
C GLY A 95 5.72 -19.43 -8.77
N VAL A 96 6.09 -18.60 -7.78
CA VAL A 96 5.31 -18.33 -6.57
C VAL A 96 3.93 -17.78 -6.91
N LEU A 97 2.86 -18.40 -6.39
CA LEU A 97 1.50 -17.91 -6.56
C LEU A 97 1.26 -16.67 -5.70
N MET A 98 0.78 -15.61 -6.33
CA MET A 98 0.47 -14.34 -5.69
C MET A 98 -1.01 -14.00 -5.85
N LYS A 99 -1.62 -13.46 -4.80
CA LYS A 99 -2.86 -12.70 -4.92
C LYS A 99 -2.55 -11.22 -4.83
N SER A 100 -2.90 -10.49 -5.88
CA SER A 100 -2.48 -9.12 -6.11
C SER A 100 -3.67 -8.18 -6.24
N LEU A 101 -3.43 -6.91 -5.92
CA LEU A 101 -4.28 -5.79 -6.28
C LEU A 101 -3.41 -4.59 -6.67
N THR A 102 -3.94 -3.74 -7.54
CA THR A 102 -3.26 -2.50 -7.97
C THR A 102 -4.17 -1.31 -7.71
N ILE A 103 -3.59 -0.25 -7.16
CA ILE A 103 -4.25 1.03 -6.89
C ILE A 103 -3.59 2.10 -7.74
N ALA A 104 -4.37 2.81 -8.55
CA ALA A 104 -3.94 4.00 -9.28
C ALA A 104 -3.81 5.19 -8.33
N ILE A 105 -2.68 5.89 -8.40
CA ILE A 105 -2.42 7.13 -7.69
C ILE A 105 -2.63 8.26 -8.69
N ARG A 106 -3.57 9.16 -8.39
CA ARG A 106 -3.94 10.28 -9.26
C ARG A 106 -3.50 11.61 -8.67
N ASN A 107 -3.10 12.53 -9.54
CA ASN A 107 -2.83 13.90 -9.15
C ASN A 107 -4.11 14.76 -9.14
N ARG A 108 -3.95 16.06 -8.90
CA ARG A 108 -5.08 17.02 -8.83
C ARG A 108 -5.86 17.14 -10.14
N GLU A 109 -5.24 16.83 -11.27
CA GLU A 109 -5.87 16.83 -12.60
C GLU A 109 -6.52 15.47 -12.93
N GLN A 110 -6.64 14.55 -11.97
CA GLN A 110 -7.12 13.18 -12.15
C GLN A 110 -6.24 12.30 -13.07
N ARG A 111 -5.06 12.79 -13.45
CA ARG A 111 -4.05 12.03 -14.20
C ARG A 111 -3.45 10.96 -13.29
N VAL A 112 -3.34 9.72 -13.79
CA VAL A 112 -2.63 8.65 -13.09
C VAL A 112 -1.12 8.89 -13.18
N ILE A 113 -0.48 9.09 -12.03
CA ILE A 113 0.95 9.41 -11.90
C ILE A 113 1.75 8.25 -11.28
N GLY A 114 1.07 7.30 -10.64
CA GLY A 114 1.71 6.15 -10.00
C GLY A 114 0.77 4.98 -9.82
N LEU A 115 1.35 3.84 -9.43
CA LEU A 115 0.61 2.65 -9.05
C LEU A 115 1.15 2.12 -7.71
N LEU A 116 0.25 1.78 -6.79
CA LEU A 116 0.59 1.00 -5.60
C LEU A 116 0.11 -0.44 -5.82
N CYS A 117 1.06 -1.37 -5.92
CA CYS A 117 0.81 -2.79 -6.10
C CYS A 117 1.00 -3.51 -4.76
N ILE A 118 -0.01 -4.27 -4.33
CA ILE A 118 0.05 -5.09 -3.12
C ILE A 118 -0.07 -6.54 -3.54
N ASN A 119 0.90 -7.38 -3.15
CA ASN A 119 1.03 -8.77 -3.61
C ASN A 119 1.22 -9.70 -2.41
N MET A 120 0.25 -10.56 -2.15
CA MET A 120 0.30 -11.57 -1.10
C MET A 120 0.89 -12.87 -1.65
N ASN A 121 1.97 -13.35 -1.03
CA ASN A 121 2.51 -14.68 -1.30
C ASN A 121 1.57 -15.76 -0.74
N LEU A 122 1.07 -16.63 -1.62
CA LEU A 122 0.15 -17.71 -1.26
C LEU A 122 0.81 -19.10 -1.19
N ASP A 123 2.09 -19.21 -1.50
CA ASP A 123 2.83 -20.47 -1.39
C ASP A 123 3.36 -20.71 0.04
N VAL A 124 3.12 -19.77 0.95
CA VAL A 124 3.37 -19.95 2.38
C VAL A 124 2.12 -20.51 3.08
N PRO A 125 2.28 -21.36 4.12
CA PRO A 125 1.16 -21.77 4.95
C PRO A 125 0.44 -20.56 5.53
N PHE A 126 -0.89 -20.55 5.44
CA PHE A 126 -1.69 -19.43 5.96
C PHE A 126 -1.47 -19.18 7.46
N SER A 127 -1.05 -20.20 8.21
CA SER A 127 -0.65 -20.06 9.61
C SER A 127 0.51 -19.09 9.83
N GLN A 128 1.45 -18.98 8.88
CA GLN A 128 2.54 -18.00 8.97
C GLN A 128 2.01 -16.56 8.81
N ILE A 129 1.05 -16.35 7.90
CA ILE A 129 0.36 -15.05 7.78
C ILE A 129 -0.41 -14.74 9.07
N MET A 130 -1.11 -15.73 9.65
CA MET A 130 -1.82 -15.54 10.91
C MET A 130 -0.89 -15.22 12.08
N SER A 131 0.33 -15.77 12.09
CA SER A 131 1.30 -15.49 13.15
C SER A 131 1.67 -14.01 13.26
N THR A 132 1.61 -13.23 12.17
CA THR A 132 1.85 -11.79 12.22
C THR A 132 0.76 -11.02 12.98
N PHE A 133 -0.43 -11.59 13.15
CA PHE A 133 -1.56 -10.98 13.85
C PHE A 133 -1.77 -11.53 15.27
N VAL A 134 -0.94 -12.48 15.70
CA VAL A 134 -0.97 -13.02 17.07
C VAL A 134 0.05 -12.24 17.91
N PRO A 135 -0.36 -11.62 19.03
CA PRO A 135 0.58 -10.91 19.89
C PRO A 135 1.60 -11.89 20.49
N PRO A 136 2.89 -11.50 20.62
CA PRO A 136 3.87 -12.30 21.35
C PRO A 136 3.44 -12.46 22.81
N GLU A 137 3.81 -13.57 23.45
CA GLU A 137 3.37 -13.95 24.81
C GLU A 137 3.76 -12.97 25.94
N THR A 138 4.46 -11.88 25.63
CA THR A 138 4.72 -10.78 26.57
C THR A 138 3.60 -9.73 26.49
N PRO A 139 2.77 -9.60 27.54
CA PRO A 139 1.68 -8.66 27.55
C PRO A 139 2.23 -7.25 27.80
N ASP A 140 2.45 -6.51 26.73
CA ASP A 140 2.30 -5.05 26.78
C ASP A 140 1.22 -4.65 25.78
N VAL A 141 -0.01 -5.12 26.03
CA VAL A 141 -1.20 -4.52 25.44
C VAL A 141 -1.40 -3.20 26.17
N GLY A 142 -0.52 -2.25 25.87
CA GLY A 142 -0.50 -0.91 26.44
C GLY A 142 -1.71 -0.13 25.97
N SER A 143 -2.50 0.33 26.94
CA SER A 143 -3.64 1.25 26.87
C SER A 143 -4.85 0.78 26.07
N SER A 144 -6.02 0.75 26.73
CA SER A 144 -7.32 0.76 26.08
C SER A 144 -7.39 1.92 25.10
N VAL A 145 -7.44 1.64 23.80
CA VAL A 145 -7.68 2.66 22.78
C VAL A 145 -9.16 3.01 22.84
N ASN A 146 -9.47 4.28 23.10
CA ASN A 146 -10.84 4.77 23.14
C ASN A 146 -11.36 5.02 21.73
N PHE A 147 -12.33 4.22 21.29
CA PHE A 147 -13.02 4.39 20.02
C PHE A 147 -14.29 5.23 20.24
N ALA A 148 -14.11 6.54 20.40
CA ALA A 148 -15.25 7.45 20.49
C ALA A 148 -15.94 7.60 19.12
N SER A 149 -17.27 7.70 19.13
CA SER A 149 -18.11 7.84 17.92
C SER A 149 -18.09 9.24 17.31
N SER A 150 -17.62 10.24 18.05
CA SER A 150 -17.51 11.63 17.61
C SER A 150 -16.31 12.33 18.27
N VAL A 151 -15.91 13.48 17.72
CA VAL A 151 -14.80 14.28 18.27
C VAL A 151 -15.18 14.82 19.66
N GLU A 152 -16.44 15.21 19.84
CA GLU A 152 -17.02 15.65 21.12
C GLU A 152 -17.00 14.52 22.17
N ASP A 153 -17.35 13.29 21.77
CA ASP A 153 -17.27 12.12 22.66
C ASP A 153 -15.83 11.81 23.06
N LEU A 154 -14.88 11.94 22.12
CA LEU A 154 -13.46 11.70 22.36
C LEU A 154 -12.88 12.73 23.35
N VAL A 155 -13.23 14.01 23.17
CA VAL A 155 -12.80 15.11 24.04
C VAL A 155 -13.39 14.94 25.44
N THR A 156 -14.68 14.62 25.54
CA THR A 156 -15.37 14.44 26.84
C THR A 156 -14.77 13.27 27.63
N GLN A 157 -14.53 12.13 26.98
CA GLN A 157 -13.98 10.95 27.63
C GLN A 157 -12.49 11.10 28.00
N THR A 158 -11.73 11.90 27.24
CA THR A 158 -10.33 12.21 27.60
C THR A 158 -10.28 13.11 28.84
N LEU A 159 -11.21 14.08 28.98
CA LEU A 159 -11.31 14.96 30.15
C LEU A 159 -11.77 14.21 31.42
N GLU A 160 -12.59 13.16 31.28
CA GLU A 160 -13.01 12.32 32.41
C GLU A 160 -11.86 11.46 32.97
N LEU A 161 -10.92 11.01 32.13
CA LEU A 161 -9.73 10.26 32.57
C LEU A 161 -8.70 11.14 33.29
N GLU A 162 -8.67 12.44 33.01
CA GLU A 162 -7.74 13.41 33.63
C GLU A 162 -8.26 14.04 34.92
N SER A 163 -9.43 13.65 35.42
CA SER A 163 -9.96 14.15 36.71
C SER A 163 -9.53 13.21 37.85
N PRO A 164 -8.45 13.48 38.61
CA PRO A 164 -8.09 12.62 39.73
C PRO A 164 -9.10 12.86 40.85
N SER A 165 -9.56 11.76 41.47
CA SER A 165 -10.42 11.76 42.66
C SER A 165 -10.07 12.89 43.62
N LYS A 166 -10.91 13.92 43.67
CA LYS A 166 -11.00 14.77 44.87
C LYS A 166 -11.98 14.11 45.82
N LYS A 167 -11.43 13.79 46.99
CA LYS A 167 -12.06 13.22 48.20
C LYS A 167 -13.44 13.77 48.50
#